data_AF-A0A1J3G5C0-F1
#
_entry.id   AF-A0A1J3G5C0-F1
#
_cell.length_a   1.000
_cell.length_b   1.000
_cell.length_c   1.000
_cell.angle_alpha   90.00
_cell.angle_beta   90.00
_cell.angle_gamma   90.00
#
_symmetry.space_group_name_H-M   'P 1'
#
loop_
_entity.id
_entity.type
_entity.pdbx_description
1 polymer ?
#
loop_
_entity_poly.entity_id
_entity_poly.type
_entity_poly.pdbx_seq_one_letter_code
_entity_poly.pdbx_strand_id
1 'polypeptide(L)' 'NEGDEEILVYEFVPNSSLDHFIFDEDKRRFLTWDVRFKIIQGVARGLLYLHEDSQLRIIHRDLKASNILLDADMNPK' A
#
# COMPACT_ATOMS: atom_id res chain seq x y z
N ASN A 1 15.48 4.65 -31.12
CA ASN A 1 15.87 5.47 -29.96
C ASN A 1 15.32 4.81 -28.72
N GLU A 2 16.15 4.03 -28.02
CA GLU A 2 15.81 3.34 -26.76
C GLU A 2 16.08 4.24 -25.53
N GLY A 3 16.18 5.56 -25.71
CA GLY A 3 16.67 6.51 -24.70
C GLY A 3 15.59 7.27 -23.93
N ASP A 4 14.31 7.03 -24.21
CA ASP A 4 13.17 7.76 -23.60
C ASP A 4 12.37 6.91 -22.59
N GLU A 5 12.87 5.72 -22.22
CA GLU A 5 12.20 4.85 -21.26
C GLU A 5 12.74 5.10 -19.84
N GLU A 6 11.86 5.53 -18.94
CA GLU A 6 12.14 5.59 -17.50
C GLU A 6 11.51 4.37 -16.82
N ILE A 7 12.33 3.59 -16.12
CA ILE A 7 11.89 2.38 -15.40
C ILE A 7 12.19 2.57 -13.91
N LEU A 8 11.20 2.28 -13.07
CA LEU A 8 11.32 2.24 -11.63
C LEU A 8 11.26 0.79 -11.14
N VAL A 9 12.26 0.37 -10.39
CA VAL A 9 12.36 -0.99 -9.82
C VAL A 9 12.08 -0.91 -8.33
N TYR A 10 11.10 -1.69 -7.85
CA TYR A 10 10.67 -1.72 -6.46
C TYR A 10 10.91 -3.09 -5.82
N GLU A 11 10.87 -3.15 -4.48
CA GLU A 11 10.77 -4.43 -3.78
C GLU A 11 9.49 -5.15 -4.21
N PHE A 12 9.56 -6.48 -4.39
CA PHE A 12 8.38 -7.26 -4.72
C PHE A 12 7.51 -7.48 -3.48
N VAL A 13 6.24 -7.11 -3.57
CA VAL A 13 5.27 -7.18 -2.47
C VAL A 13 4.25 -8.29 -2.78
N PRO A 14 4.31 -9.45 -2.09
CA PRO A 14 3.70 -10.69 -2.58
C PRO A 14 2.18 -10.76 -2.47
N ASN A 15 1.55 -10.01 -1.55
CA ASN A 15 0.10 -10.01 -1.40
C ASN A 15 -0.58 -8.93 -2.26
N SER A 16 0.05 -8.43 -3.33
CA SER A 16 -0.59 -7.50 -4.28
C SER A 16 -1.23 -6.29 -3.56
N SER A 17 -2.26 -5.70 -4.14
CA SER A 17 -2.95 -4.52 -3.61
C SER A 17 -4.15 -4.87 -2.71
N LEU A 18 -4.49 -3.96 -1.80
CA LEU A 18 -5.59 -4.11 -0.85
C LEU A 18 -6.96 -4.29 -1.52
N ASP A 19 -7.19 -3.64 -2.66
CA ASP A 19 -8.43 -3.80 -3.43
C ASP A 19 -8.66 -5.25 -3.90
N HIS A 20 -7.59 -5.99 -4.20
CA HIS A 20 -7.66 -7.41 -4.52
C HIS A 20 -8.26 -8.22 -3.35
N PHE A 21 -8.04 -7.80 -2.10
CA PHE A 21 -8.65 -8.46 -0.95
C PHE A 21 -10.06 -7.93 -0.65
N ILE A 22 -10.33 -6.66 -0.91
CA ILE A 22 -11.64 -6.06 -0.61
C ILE A 22 -12.74 -6.58 -1.54
N PHE A 23 -12.43 -6.71 -2.84
CA PHE A 23 -13.42 -6.98 -3.87
C PHE A 23 -13.51 -8.44 -4.33
N ASP A 24 -12.57 -9.29 -3.90
CA ASP A 24 -12.59 -10.72 -4.18
C ASP A 24 -13.34 -11.49 -3.08
N GLU A 25 -14.37 -12.22 -3.50
CA GLU A 25 -15.15 -13.24 -2.78
C GLU A 25 -14.39 -13.96 -1.66
N ASP A 26 -13.40 -14.70 -2.14
CA ASP A 26 -12.65 -15.69 -1.39
C ASP A 26 -11.53 -15.03 -0.61
N LYS A 27 -10.95 -13.93 -1.11
CA LYS A 27 -9.87 -13.25 -0.40
C LYS A 27 -10.35 -12.34 0.71
N ARG A 28 -11.57 -11.81 0.63
CA ARG A 28 -12.13 -10.91 1.64
C ARG A 28 -12.19 -11.54 3.03
N ARG A 29 -12.26 -12.87 3.13
CA ARG A 29 -12.22 -13.61 4.40
C ARG A 29 -10.89 -13.47 5.15
N PHE A 30 -9.78 -13.16 4.46
CA PHE A 30 -8.48 -12.91 5.10
C PHE A 30 -8.42 -11.55 5.78
N LEU A 31 -9.32 -10.61 5.41
CA LEU A 31 -9.46 -9.33 6.07
C LEU A 31 -10.35 -9.47 7.31
N THR A 32 -9.86 -10.18 8.33
CA THR A 32 -10.46 -10.14 9.67
C THR A 32 -10.40 -8.72 10.24
N TRP A 33 -11.15 -8.43 11.30
CA TRP A 33 -11.13 -7.11 11.91
C TRP A 33 -9.72 -6.70 12.37
N ASP A 34 -8.98 -7.62 12.99
CA ASP A 34 -7.62 -7.36 13.48
C ASP A 34 -6.67 -7.03 12.32
N VAL A 35 -6.77 -7.75 11.20
CA VAL A 35 -5.99 -7.47 9.98
C VAL A 35 -6.37 -6.10 9.39
N ARG A 36 -7.67 -5.79 9.30
CA ARG A 36 -8.13 -4.47 8.83
C ARG A 36 -7.60 -3.34 9.71
N PHE A 37 -7.66 -3.51 11.03
CA PHE A 37 -7.17 -2.51 11.97
C PHE A 37 -5.66 -2.31 11.83
N LYS A 38 -4.89 -3.40 11.68
CA LYS A 38 -3.45 -3.36 11.39
C LYS A 38 -3.15 -2.57 10.12
N ILE A 39 -3.90 -2.82 9.04
CA ILE A 39 -3.76 -2.11 7.76
C ILE A 39 -4.10 -0.62 7.92
N ILE A 40 -5.22 -0.29 8.56
CA ILE A 40 -5.61 1.11 8.82
C ILE A 40 -4.52 1.85 9.60
N GLN A 41 -4.00 1.23 10.66
CA GLN A 41 -2.92 1.82 11.45
C GLN A 41 -1.64 2.01 10.64
N GLY A 42 -1.26 1.04 9.81
CA GLY A 42 -0.08 1.15 8.96
C GLY A 42 -0.20 2.26 7.92
N VAL A 43 -1.34 2.36 7.22
CA VAL A 43 -1.60 3.43 6.25
C VAL A 43 -1.57 4.80 6.92
N ALA A 44 -2.21 4.94 8.09
CA ALA A 44 -2.21 6.19 8.84
C ALA A 44 -0.78 6.60 9.27
N ARG A 45 0.04 5.65 9.70
CA ARG A 45 1.46 5.91 10.03
C ARG A 45 2.26 6.31 8.79
N GLY A 46 2.07 5.65 7.66
CA GLY A 46 2.72 6.01 6.40
C GLY A 46 2.38 7.43 5.96
N LEU A 47 1.10 7.82 6.05
CA LEU A 47 0.67 9.20 5.74
C LEU A 47 1.21 10.22 6.72
N LEU A 48 1.21 9.93 8.02
CA LEU A 48 1.81 10.80 9.03
C LEU A 48 3.29 11.04 8.72
N TYR A 49 4.02 9.97 8.39
CA TYR A 49 5.42 10.07 8.01
C TYR A 49 5.62 10.99 6.80
N LEU A 50 4.86 10.80 5.72
CA LEU A 50 4.97 11.63 4.51
C LEU A 50 4.61 13.11 4.75
N HIS A 51 3.69 13.39 5.69
CA HIS A 51 3.18 14.74 5.91
C HIS A 51 4.03 15.54 6.91
N GLU A 52 4.54 14.90 7.96
CA GLU A 52 5.14 15.58 9.11
C GLU A 52 6.56 15.10 9.46
N ASP A 53 6.87 13.80 9.29
CA ASP A 53 8.15 13.24 9.76
C ASP A 53 9.25 13.15 8.67
N SER A 54 8.87 13.17 7.39
CA SER A 54 9.83 13.11 6.27
C SER A 54 10.54 14.45 6.07
N GLN A 55 11.79 14.41 5.58
CA GLN A 55 12.60 15.61 5.34
C GLN A 55 11.91 16.64 4.44
N LEU A 56 11.13 16.15 3.47
CA LEU A 56 10.24 16.95 2.64
C LEU A 56 8.80 16.52 2.91
N ARG A 57 7.89 17.48 3.03
CA ARG A 57 6.46 17.19 3.08
C ARG A 57 5.98 16.69 1.72
N ILE A 58 5.54 15.44 1.67
CA ILE A 58 5.06 14.76 0.46
C ILE A 58 3.54 14.59 0.55
N ILE A 59 2.81 15.04 -0.47
CA ILE A 59 1.36 14.80 -0.58
C ILE A 59 1.15 13.67 -1.59
N HIS A 60 0.60 12.53 -1.16
CA HIS A 60 0.44 11.35 -2.01
C HIS A 60 -0.47 11.59 -3.25
N ARG A 61 -1.54 12.38 -3.08
CA ARG A 61 -2.54 12.77 -4.12
C ARG A 61 -3.39 11.67 -4.74
N ASP A 62 -2.93 10.42 -4.78
CA ASP A 62 -3.67 9.28 -5.35
C ASP A 62 -3.84 8.14 -4.35
N LEU A 63 -4.21 8.46 -3.11
CA LEU A 63 -4.40 7.43 -2.08
C LEU A 63 -5.70 6.67 -2.34
N LYS A 64 -5.59 5.37 -2.62
CA LYS A 64 -6.70 4.45 -2.88
C LYS A 64 -6.28 3.01 -2.61
N ALA A 65 -7.25 2.11 -2.48
CA ALA A 65 -7.00 0.70 -2.13
C ALA A 65 -6.07 -0.03 -3.14
N SER A 66 -6.12 0.31 -4.42
CA SER A 66 -5.23 -0.28 -5.43
C SER A 66 -3.78 0.20 -5.34
N ASN A 67 -3.52 1.30 -4.64
CA ASN A 67 -2.17 1.84 -4.39
C ASN A 67 -1.64 1.49 -2.99
N ILE A 68 -2.35 0.66 -2.22
CA ILE A 68 -1.86 0.14 -0.93
C ILE A 68 -1.44 -1.30 -1.19
N LEU A 69 -0.14 -1.56 -1.24
CA LEU A 69 0.37 -2.91 -1.42
C LEU A 69 0.45 -3.62 -0.06
N LEU A 70 0.32 -4.95 -0.05
CA LEU A 70 0.37 -5.76 1.16
C LEU A 70 1.57 -6.71 1.13
N ASP A 71 2.45 -6.61 2.13
CA ASP A 71 3.56 -7.55 2.28
C ASP A 71 3.08 -8.94 2.71
N ALA A 72 4.02 -9.89 2.83
CA ALA A 72 3.74 -11.28 3.22
C ALA A 72 2.96 -11.40 4.55
N ASP A 73 3.12 -10.43 5.45
CA ASP A 73 2.52 -10.38 6.79
C ASP A 73 1.26 -9.50 6.84
N MET A 74 0.69 -9.15 5.68
CA MET A 74 -0.48 -8.28 5.53
C MET A 74 -0.26 -6.87 6.12
N ASN A 75 0.97 -6.36 6.11
CA ASN A 75 1.23 -4.95 6.41
C ASN A 75 1.11 -4.11 5.13
N PRO A 76 0.56 -2.89 5.22
CA PRO A 76 0.55 -1.96 4.11
C PRO A 76 1.96 -1.43 3.83
N LYS A 77 2.27 -1.32 2.54
CA LYS A 77 3.49 -0.74 1.97
C LYS A 77 3.12 0.39 1.02
#